data_AF-A0A932QZV7-F1
#
_entry.id   AF-A0A932QZV7-F1
#
_cell.length_a   1.000
_cell.length_b   1.000
_cell.length_c   1.000
_cell.angle_alpha   90.00
_cell.angle_beta   90.00
_cell.angle_gamma   90.00
#
_symmetry.space_group_name_H-M   'P 1'
#
loop_
_entity.id
_entity.type
_entity.pdbx_description
1 polymer ?
#
loop_
_entity_poly.entity_id
_entity_poly.type
_entity_poly.pdbx_seq_one_letter_code
_entity_poly.pdbx_strand_id
1 'polypeptide(L)'
;MFHITEDKSNKLVIVMAFRGSGKSTIMNTSNTLWSILSKRKKFVVIASKTKRQARSHFENILNELEYNELLKSDFGPFNISPEEGSSYSIVIPSVGAKIMTIASGVGMRGIRYGSHRPDLIICDDIEDMSFVQTEKSRDLAQQWFITEIMPAGDGNTQIVVLGNLLHKESLLMKLKKDIEDSKLSGIFRAYPIVDDSGKILWPERYSEEDIDKLKKQIGDEQTWGREYLLHQPPKSTRFFYYYGQNDPLYQLAKRQHLEGKRSGKNKRLIDTHLTGYRISVPIVEDEYAIKSVMCDLQTDKQTPFDFEEGL
;
A
#
# COMPACT_ATOMS: atom_id res chain seq x y z
N MET A 1 17.49 -4.92 -1.90
CA MET A 1 16.34 -5.81 -1.62
C MET A 1 16.77 -7.24 -1.32
N PHE A 2 17.44 -7.96 -2.24
CA PHE A 2 17.72 -9.39 -2.07
C PHE A 2 18.55 -9.78 -0.83
N HIS A 3 19.63 -9.04 -0.50
CA HIS A 3 20.46 -9.31 0.69
C HIS A 3 19.68 -9.43 2.00
N ILE A 4 18.53 -8.74 2.08
CA ILE A 4 17.67 -8.73 3.27
C ILE A 4 17.05 -10.11 3.52
N THR A 5 16.69 -10.83 2.45
CA THR A 5 16.09 -12.17 2.54
C THR A 5 17.15 -13.25 2.75
N GLU A 6 18.41 -12.97 2.43
CA GLU A 6 19.52 -13.92 2.65
C GLU A 6 19.87 -14.08 4.13
N ASP A 7 19.71 -13.02 4.93
CA ASP A 7 19.98 -13.02 6.36
C ASP A 7 18.88 -13.77 7.14
N LYS A 8 19.27 -14.89 7.75
CA LYS A 8 18.39 -15.79 8.48
C LYS A 8 17.89 -15.25 9.82
N SER A 9 18.51 -14.20 10.36
CA SER A 9 18.00 -13.52 11.57
C SER A 9 16.76 -12.69 11.26
N ASN A 10 16.56 -12.27 10.00
CA ASN A 10 15.37 -11.54 9.60
C ASN A 10 14.20 -12.50 9.40
N LYS A 11 13.43 -12.75 10.48
CA LYS A 11 12.24 -13.63 10.44
C LYS A 11 11.02 -12.98 9.81
N LEU A 12 10.84 -11.68 10.00
CA LEU A 12 9.77 -10.90 9.37
C LEU A 12 10.40 -9.76 8.56
N VAL A 13 10.20 -9.80 7.25
CA VAL A 13 10.70 -8.80 6.29
C VAL A 13 9.52 -8.14 5.60
N ILE A 14 9.41 -6.83 5.69
CA ILE A 14 8.33 -6.06 5.08
C ILE A 14 8.94 -5.07 4.11
N VAL A 15 8.56 -5.19 2.85
CA VAL A 15 9.04 -4.35 1.76
C VAL A 15 7.87 -3.63 1.11
N MET A 16 7.87 -2.32 1.24
CA MET A 16 7.02 -1.43 0.47
C MET A 16 7.84 -0.87 -0.69
N ALA A 17 7.37 -0.97 -1.92
CA ALA A 17 8.10 -0.46 -3.06
C ALA A 17 7.17 0.12 -4.12
N PHE A 18 7.66 1.14 -4.82
CA PHE A 18 6.92 1.82 -5.87
C PHE A 18 6.44 0.88 -6.98
N ARG A 19 5.35 1.25 -7.66
CA ARG A 19 4.83 0.47 -8.78
C ARG A 19 5.81 0.47 -9.95
N GLY A 20 6.25 -0.71 -10.37
CA GLY A 20 7.29 -0.86 -11.41
C GLY A 20 8.71 -1.07 -10.88
N SER A 21 8.89 -1.13 -9.56
CA SER A 21 10.16 -1.43 -8.89
C SER A 21 10.73 -2.84 -9.13
N GLY A 22 9.96 -3.75 -9.72
CA GLY A 22 10.36 -5.17 -9.85
C GLY A 22 10.31 -5.96 -8.55
N LYS A 23 9.63 -5.46 -7.50
CA LYS A 23 9.58 -6.09 -6.17
C LYS A 23 9.18 -7.57 -6.21
N SER A 24 8.15 -7.93 -6.97
CA SER A 24 7.66 -9.32 -7.09
C SER A 24 8.67 -10.19 -7.85
N THR A 25 9.32 -9.67 -8.89
CA THR A 25 10.37 -10.42 -9.62
C THR A 25 11.55 -10.77 -8.70
N ILE A 26 12.03 -9.81 -7.91
CA ILE A 26 13.21 -9.98 -7.04
C ILE A 26 12.86 -10.78 -5.79
N MET A 27 11.84 -10.35 -5.06
CA MET A 27 11.56 -10.84 -3.70
C MET A 27 10.61 -12.03 -3.65
N ASN A 28 9.87 -12.29 -4.73
CA ASN A 28 8.99 -13.45 -4.86
C ASN A 28 9.61 -14.49 -5.82
N THR A 29 9.69 -14.22 -7.13
CA THR A 29 10.19 -15.23 -8.10
C THR A 29 11.64 -15.62 -7.84
N SER A 30 12.57 -14.65 -7.86
CA SER A 30 14.00 -14.93 -7.73
C SER A 30 14.35 -15.50 -6.36
N ASN A 31 13.77 -14.93 -5.29
CA ASN A 31 13.99 -15.41 -3.92
C ASN A 31 13.48 -16.84 -3.72
N THR A 32 12.30 -17.18 -4.26
CA THR A 32 11.75 -18.54 -4.20
C THR A 32 12.65 -19.55 -4.88
N LEU A 33 13.04 -19.27 -6.13
CA LEU A 33 13.91 -20.15 -6.91
C LEU A 33 15.26 -20.31 -6.22
N TRP A 34 15.94 -19.21 -5.90
CA TRP A 34 17.23 -19.25 -5.22
C TRP A 34 17.15 -20.03 -3.89
N SER A 35 16.13 -19.80 -3.09
CA SER A 35 15.94 -20.46 -1.79
C SER A 35 15.84 -21.98 -1.90
N ILE A 36 15.11 -22.48 -2.89
CA ILE A 36 14.92 -23.92 -3.08
C ILE A 36 16.09 -24.56 -3.81
N LEU A 37 16.55 -23.95 -4.91
CA LEU A 37 17.59 -24.52 -5.76
C LEU A 37 18.95 -24.56 -5.04
N SER A 38 19.22 -23.60 -4.15
CA SER A 38 20.37 -23.64 -3.24
C SER A 38 20.19 -24.56 -2.03
N LYS A 39 19.09 -25.34 -1.97
CA LYS A 39 18.75 -26.29 -0.90
C LYS A 39 18.64 -25.64 0.49
N ARG A 40 18.47 -24.32 0.57
CA ARG A 40 18.28 -23.56 1.82
C ARG A 40 16.88 -23.73 2.39
N LYS A 41 15.90 -23.94 1.50
CA LYS A 41 14.48 -24.03 1.82
C LYS A 41 13.87 -25.31 1.22
N LYS A 42 12.85 -25.87 1.88
CA LYS A 42 12.20 -27.14 1.49
C LYS A 42 10.73 -26.96 1.12
N PHE A 43 10.06 -25.99 1.73
CA PHE A 43 8.66 -25.70 1.49
C PHE A 43 8.44 -24.19 1.50
N VAL A 44 8.25 -23.63 0.30
CA VAL A 44 7.95 -22.22 0.09
C VAL A 44 6.46 -22.05 -0.19
N VAL A 45 5.83 -21.10 0.49
CA VAL A 45 4.43 -20.73 0.25
C VAL A 45 4.34 -19.29 -0.20
N ILE A 46 3.67 -19.04 -1.33
CA ILE A 46 3.44 -17.70 -1.87
C ILE A 46 1.94 -17.40 -1.75
N ALA A 47 1.61 -16.40 -0.96
CA ALA A 47 0.24 -15.97 -0.73
C ALA A 47 -0.04 -14.64 -1.43
N SER A 48 -1.21 -14.54 -2.06
CA SER A 48 -1.64 -13.33 -2.78
C SER A 48 -3.12 -13.06 -2.53
N LYS A 49 -3.62 -11.86 -2.87
CA LYS A 49 -5.01 -11.50 -2.58
C LYS A 49 -6.03 -12.41 -3.31
N THR A 50 -5.81 -12.69 -4.59
CA THR A 50 -6.78 -13.38 -5.45
C THR A 50 -6.24 -14.67 -6.06
N LYS A 51 -7.15 -15.60 -6.42
CA LYS A 51 -6.79 -16.83 -7.15
C LYS A 51 -6.05 -16.55 -8.46
N ARG A 52 -6.43 -15.46 -9.14
CA ARG A 52 -5.78 -15.02 -10.38
C ARG A 52 -4.32 -14.60 -10.16
N GLN A 53 -4.04 -13.86 -9.08
CA GLN A 53 -2.67 -13.52 -8.72
C GLN A 53 -1.87 -14.77 -8.31
N ALA A 54 -2.46 -15.65 -7.50
CA ALA A 54 -1.81 -16.89 -7.07
C ALA A 54 -1.40 -17.76 -8.28
N ARG A 55 -2.30 -17.87 -9.27
CA ARG A 55 -2.03 -18.56 -10.53
C ARG A 55 -0.92 -17.86 -11.34
N SER A 56 -0.96 -16.53 -11.44
CA SER A 56 0.07 -15.77 -12.15
C SER A 56 1.46 -15.94 -11.54
N HIS A 57 1.58 -15.91 -10.20
CA HIS A 57 2.85 -16.20 -9.52
C HIS A 57 3.34 -17.62 -9.79
N PHE A 58 2.42 -18.59 -9.77
CA PHE A 58 2.72 -19.98 -10.09
C PHE A 58 3.23 -20.13 -11.52
N GLU A 59 2.53 -19.56 -12.51
CA GLU A 59 2.91 -19.62 -13.93
C GLU A 59 4.25 -18.93 -14.17
N ASN A 60 4.52 -17.80 -13.53
CA ASN A 60 5.82 -17.11 -13.65
C ASN A 60 6.98 -18.00 -13.17
N ILE A 61 6.82 -18.67 -12.02
CA ILE A 61 7.86 -19.57 -11.50
C ILE A 61 7.99 -20.82 -12.36
N LEU A 62 6.87 -21.40 -12.79
CA LEU A 62 6.86 -22.58 -13.65
C LEU A 62 7.59 -22.29 -14.96
N ASN A 63 7.31 -21.14 -15.58
CA ASN A 63 7.94 -20.74 -16.82
C ASN A 63 9.47 -20.63 -16.68
N GLU A 64 9.96 -20.04 -15.59
CA GLU A 64 11.41 -20.01 -15.32
C GLU A 64 12.00 -21.42 -15.21
N LEU A 65 11.31 -22.35 -14.56
CA LEU A 65 11.80 -23.72 -14.41
C LEU A 65 11.76 -24.51 -15.74
N GLU A 66 10.71 -24.37 -16.55
CA GLU A 66 10.48 -25.19 -17.74
C GLU A 66 11.16 -24.68 -19.03
N TYR A 67 11.37 -23.36 -19.13
CA TYR A 67 11.91 -22.72 -20.34
C TYR A 67 13.34 -22.20 -20.17
N ASN A 68 13.88 -22.15 -18.95
CA ASN A 68 15.30 -21.93 -18.76
C ASN A 68 16.04 -23.26 -18.91
N GLU A 69 16.74 -23.45 -20.01
CA GLU A 69 17.44 -24.71 -20.35
C GLU A 69 18.40 -25.18 -19.25
N LEU A 70 19.08 -24.25 -18.56
CA LEU A 70 19.97 -24.59 -17.45
C LEU A 70 19.19 -25.13 -16.25
N LEU A 71 18.13 -24.43 -15.83
CA LEU A 71 17.32 -24.87 -14.69
C LEU A 71 16.61 -26.19 -14.97
N LYS A 72 16.09 -26.36 -16.18
CA LYS A 72 15.42 -27.58 -16.61
C LYS A 72 16.38 -28.77 -16.64
N SER A 73 17.57 -28.58 -17.20
CA SER A 73 18.61 -29.61 -17.25
C SER A 73 19.09 -30.03 -15.85
N ASP A 74 19.29 -29.05 -14.96
CA ASP A 74 19.89 -29.31 -13.65
C ASP A 74 18.89 -29.84 -12.61
N PHE A 75 17.63 -29.39 -12.67
CA PHE A 75 16.66 -29.63 -11.60
C PHE A 75 15.38 -30.36 -12.04
N GLY A 76 15.16 -30.51 -13.35
CA GLY A 76 14.02 -31.23 -13.90
C GLY A 76 14.10 -32.75 -13.67
N PRO A 77 12.98 -33.47 -13.86
CA PRO A 77 11.64 -32.96 -14.17
C PRO A 77 10.94 -32.32 -12.96
N PHE A 78 9.94 -31.49 -13.21
CA PHE A 78 9.11 -30.85 -12.17
C PHE A 78 7.72 -31.48 -12.14
N ASN A 79 7.19 -31.71 -10.94
CA ASN A 79 5.86 -32.27 -10.76
C ASN A 79 4.86 -31.16 -10.44
N ILE A 80 3.89 -30.96 -11.32
CA ILE A 80 2.88 -29.91 -11.23
C ILE A 80 1.57 -30.51 -10.73
N SER A 81 0.99 -29.91 -9.69
CA SER A 81 -0.32 -30.31 -9.20
C SER A 81 -1.23 -29.10 -8.98
N PRO A 82 -2.42 -29.05 -9.62
CA PRO A 82 -3.51 -28.23 -9.09
C PRO A 82 -3.94 -28.87 -7.77
N GLU A 83 -3.83 -28.13 -6.68
CA GLU A 83 -4.20 -28.59 -5.35
C GLU A 83 -5.66 -28.19 -5.06
N GLU A 84 -6.28 -28.80 -4.06
CA GLU A 84 -7.62 -28.40 -3.61
C GLU A 84 -7.64 -26.92 -3.16
N GLY A 85 -8.80 -26.28 -3.25
CA GLY A 85 -9.01 -24.98 -2.59
C GLY A 85 -8.39 -23.76 -3.27
N SER A 86 -8.04 -23.81 -4.56
CA SER A 86 -7.44 -22.69 -5.33
C SER A 86 -5.96 -22.45 -5.04
N SER A 87 -5.25 -23.54 -4.85
CA SER A 87 -3.80 -23.53 -4.70
C SER A 87 -3.15 -24.29 -5.86
N TYR A 88 -1.92 -23.91 -6.17
CA TYR A 88 -1.11 -24.55 -7.21
C TYR A 88 0.23 -24.93 -6.60
N SER A 89 0.81 -26.04 -7.02
CA SER A 89 2.12 -26.42 -6.52
C SER A 89 3.05 -27.00 -7.56
N ILE A 90 4.33 -26.77 -7.33
CA ILE A 90 5.46 -27.32 -8.09
C ILE A 90 6.31 -28.07 -7.08
N VAL A 91 6.43 -29.39 -7.25
CA VAL A 91 7.40 -30.20 -6.53
C VAL A 91 8.63 -30.35 -7.41
N ILE A 92 9.80 -30.16 -6.81
CA ILE A 92 11.12 -30.28 -7.44
C ILE A 92 11.81 -31.50 -6.80
N PRO A 93 11.67 -32.72 -7.36
CA PRO A 93 12.12 -33.95 -6.72
C PRO A 93 13.64 -34.00 -6.50
N SER A 94 14.42 -33.45 -7.43
CA SER A 94 15.90 -33.42 -7.40
C SER A 94 16.47 -32.77 -6.13
N VAL A 95 15.71 -31.85 -5.52
CA VAL A 95 16.08 -31.19 -4.25
C VAL A 95 15.13 -31.52 -3.10
N GLY A 96 14.10 -32.33 -3.35
CA GLY A 96 13.07 -32.69 -2.38
C GLY A 96 12.38 -31.47 -1.79
N ALA A 97 11.89 -30.56 -2.65
CA ALA A 97 11.24 -29.32 -2.21
C ALA A 97 9.90 -29.07 -2.92
N LYS A 98 9.07 -28.25 -2.30
CA LYS A 98 7.76 -27.82 -2.82
C LYS A 98 7.61 -26.30 -2.81
N ILE A 99 7.09 -25.76 -3.91
CA ILE A 99 6.57 -24.40 -4.02
C ILE A 99 5.06 -24.52 -4.05
N MET A 100 4.35 -23.76 -3.23
CA MET A 100 2.90 -23.70 -3.23
C MET A 100 2.45 -22.25 -3.35
N THR A 101 1.55 -21.94 -4.27
CA THR A 101 0.90 -20.63 -4.35
C THR A 101 -0.54 -20.74 -3.87
N ILE A 102 -1.00 -19.74 -3.12
CA ILE A 102 -2.34 -19.69 -2.52
C ILE A 102 -2.96 -18.30 -2.67
N ALA A 103 -4.29 -18.28 -2.62
CA ALA A 103 -5.07 -17.05 -2.50
C ALA A 103 -5.43 -16.77 -1.03
N SER A 104 -5.72 -15.51 -0.71
CA SER A 104 -6.25 -15.09 0.57
C SER A 104 -7.55 -15.82 0.90
N GLY A 105 -7.74 -16.20 2.17
CA GLY A 105 -8.88 -16.97 2.64
C GLY A 105 -8.73 -18.49 2.56
N VAL A 106 -7.64 -19.00 1.96
CA VAL A 106 -7.27 -20.41 2.09
C VAL A 106 -6.65 -20.63 3.48
N GLY A 107 -7.10 -21.68 4.18
CA GLY A 107 -6.53 -22.08 5.47
C GLY A 107 -5.11 -22.59 5.30
N MET A 108 -4.17 -22.04 6.07
CA MET A 108 -2.76 -22.39 5.99
C MET A 108 -2.26 -23.18 7.19
N ARG A 109 -3.02 -23.14 8.28
CA ARG A 109 -2.61 -23.85 9.49
C ARG A 109 -2.52 -25.35 9.23
N GLY A 110 -1.36 -25.93 9.54
CA GLY A 110 -1.13 -27.36 9.45
C GLY A 110 -0.64 -27.88 8.09
N ILE A 111 -0.49 -27.00 7.08
CA ILE A 111 0.07 -27.40 5.79
C ILE A 111 1.51 -27.91 5.96
N ARG A 112 1.85 -28.98 5.23
CA ARG A 112 3.17 -29.59 5.25
C ARG A 112 3.54 -30.17 3.89
N TYR A 113 4.84 -30.28 3.66
CA TYR A 113 5.42 -31.11 2.62
C TYR A 113 6.35 -32.14 3.27
N GLY A 114 5.89 -33.39 3.35
CA GLY A 114 6.54 -34.41 4.18
C GLY A 114 6.63 -33.98 5.64
N SER A 115 7.84 -33.98 6.20
CA SER A 115 8.12 -33.49 7.56
C SER A 115 8.26 -31.98 7.68
N HIS A 116 8.24 -31.24 6.57
CA HIS A 116 8.54 -29.80 6.55
C HIS A 116 7.27 -28.95 6.65
N ARG A 117 7.26 -28.02 7.61
CA ARG A 117 6.36 -26.86 7.60
C ARG A 117 6.91 -25.80 6.62
N PRO A 118 6.10 -24.79 6.22
CA PRO A 118 6.60 -23.69 5.42
C PRO A 118 7.79 -23.00 6.08
N ASP A 119 8.94 -23.02 5.44
CA ASP A 119 10.18 -22.40 5.93
C ASP A 119 10.43 -21.02 5.28
N LEU A 120 9.70 -20.70 4.23
CA LEU A 120 9.58 -19.36 3.66
C LEU A 120 8.12 -19.11 3.24
N ILE A 121 7.53 -18.01 3.72
CA ILE A 121 6.21 -17.55 3.31
C ILE A 121 6.36 -16.16 2.68
N ILE A 122 5.86 -15.98 1.46
CA ILE A 122 5.92 -14.71 0.73
C ILE A 122 4.49 -14.21 0.52
N CYS A 123 4.12 -13.12 1.14
CA CYS A 123 2.84 -12.44 0.95
C CYS A 123 3.01 -11.32 -0.07
N ASP A 124 2.62 -11.54 -1.32
CA ASP A 124 2.77 -10.57 -2.41
C ASP A 124 1.42 -9.96 -2.80
N ASP A 125 1.28 -8.65 -2.59
CA ASP A 125 0.06 -7.88 -2.86
C ASP A 125 -1.19 -8.58 -2.29
N ILE A 126 -1.17 -8.88 -0.99
CA ILE A 126 -2.27 -9.53 -0.24
C ILE A 126 -3.42 -8.59 0.12
N GLU A 127 -3.29 -7.31 -0.20
CA GLU A 127 -4.32 -6.28 -0.10
C GLU A 127 -4.47 -5.55 -1.44
N ASP A 128 -5.64 -4.96 -1.69
CA ASP A 128 -5.89 -4.10 -2.84
C ASP A 128 -6.70 -2.86 -2.43
N MET A 129 -6.73 -1.86 -3.32
CA MET A 129 -7.42 -0.58 -3.07
C MET A 129 -8.91 -0.71 -2.78
N SER A 130 -9.60 -1.72 -3.34
CA SER A 130 -11.03 -1.94 -3.08
C SER A 130 -11.26 -2.56 -1.71
N PHE A 131 -10.32 -3.40 -1.28
CA PHE A 131 -10.38 -4.13 -0.04
C PHE A 131 -10.06 -3.24 1.16
N VAL A 132 -9.11 -2.30 1.04
CA VAL A 132 -8.71 -1.45 2.18
C VAL A 132 -9.69 -0.31 2.50
N GLN A 133 -10.78 -0.15 1.75
CA GLN A 133 -11.71 0.98 1.93
C GLN A 133 -12.48 0.91 3.26
N THR A 134 -12.88 -0.28 3.67
CA THR A 134 -13.64 -0.48 4.92
C THR A 134 -12.74 -0.97 6.03
N GLU A 135 -13.02 -0.52 7.25
CA GLU A 135 -12.31 -0.97 8.45
C GLU A 135 -12.42 -2.49 8.64
N LYS A 136 -13.62 -3.03 8.52
CA LYS A 136 -13.89 -4.47 8.58
C LYS A 136 -13.00 -5.28 7.63
N SER A 137 -12.83 -4.85 6.39
CA SER A 137 -11.97 -5.57 5.44
C SER A 137 -10.50 -5.51 5.84
N ARG A 138 -10.00 -4.34 6.30
CA ARG A 138 -8.62 -4.22 6.81
C ARG A 138 -8.38 -5.13 8.02
N ASP A 139 -9.36 -5.24 8.90
CA ASP A 139 -9.28 -6.13 10.07
C ASP A 139 -9.29 -7.60 9.69
N LEU A 140 -10.05 -7.98 8.65
CA LEU A 140 -10.02 -9.35 8.10
C LEU A 140 -8.66 -9.70 7.50
N ALA A 141 -8.00 -8.78 6.77
CA ALA A 141 -6.63 -9.02 6.29
C ALA A 141 -5.65 -9.20 7.45
N GLN A 142 -5.75 -8.35 8.47
CA GLN A 142 -4.91 -8.44 9.66
C GLN A 142 -5.15 -9.74 10.43
N GLN A 143 -6.40 -10.12 10.66
CA GLN A 143 -6.74 -11.38 11.29
C GLN A 143 -6.18 -12.55 10.49
N TRP A 144 -6.42 -12.61 9.18
CA TRP A 144 -5.89 -13.70 8.35
C TRP A 144 -4.36 -13.79 8.43
N PHE A 145 -3.65 -12.65 8.39
CA PHE A 145 -2.20 -12.65 8.57
C PHE A 145 -1.76 -13.20 9.94
N ILE A 146 -2.39 -12.74 11.02
CA ILE A 146 -2.01 -13.15 12.38
C ILE A 146 -2.40 -14.60 12.69
N THR A 147 -3.56 -15.06 12.22
CA THR A 147 -4.14 -16.36 12.62
C THR A 147 -3.75 -17.50 11.68
N GLU A 148 -3.54 -17.21 10.40
CA GLU A 148 -3.20 -18.22 9.37
C GLU A 148 -1.73 -18.14 8.96
N ILE A 149 -1.23 -16.96 8.57
CA ILE A 149 0.12 -16.81 7.98
C ILE A 149 1.21 -16.99 9.04
N MET A 150 1.19 -16.17 10.09
CA MET A 150 2.22 -16.18 11.13
C MET A 150 2.44 -17.56 11.79
N PRO A 151 1.38 -18.34 12.14
CA PRO A 151 1.55 -19.64 12.78
C PRO A 151 1.65 -20.83 11.80
N ALA A 152 1.62 -20.61 10.48
CA ALA A 152 1.72 -21.72 9.51
C ALA A 152 3.09 -22.41 9.58
N GLY A 153 4.15 -21.63 9.77
CA GLY A 153 5.54 -22.08 9.85
C GLY A 153 5.97 -22.66 11.20
N ASP A 154 7.28 -22.65 11.44
CA ASP A 154 7.95 -22.92 12.71
C ASP A 154 8.86 -21.74 13.12
N GLY A 155 9.64 -21.88 14.21
CA GLY A 155 10.50 -20.81 14.72
C GLY A 155 11.63 -20.37 13.75
N ASN A 156 11.90 -21.15 12.69
CA ASN A 156 12.90 -20.83 11.68
C ASN A 156 12.31 -20.22 10.41
N THR A 157 10.98 -20.19 10.27
CA THR A 157 10.29 -19.65 9.10
C THR A 157 10.60 -18.17 8.91
N GLN A 158 10.88 -17.80 7.67
CA GLN A 158 10.96 -16.41 7.25
C GLN A 158 9.66 -16.02 6.56
N ILE A 159 9.09 -14.88 6.94
CA ILE A 159 7.89 -14.30 6.34
C ILE A 159 8.30 -13.01 5.65
N VAL A 160 8.02 -12.91 4.35
CA VAL A 160 8.31 -11.75 3.51
C VAL A 160 6.98 -11.15 3.05
N VAL A 161 6.70 -9.91 3.42
CA VAL A 161 5.47 -9.19 3.03
C VAL A 161 5.83 -8.10 2.04
N LEU A 162 5.24 -8.15 0.85
CA LEU A 162 5.47 -7.25 -0.27
C LEU A 162 4.19 -6.48 -0.56
N GLY A 163 4.32 -5.17 -0.78
CA GLY A 163 3.16 -4.38 -1.18
C GLY A 163 3.51 -2.96 -1.61
N ASN A 164 2.46 -2.22 -1.91
CA ASN A 164 2.52 -0.77 -2.11
C ASN A 164 1.77 -0.07 -0.97
N LEU A 165 1.91 1.26 -0.84
CA LEU A 165 1.09 2.02 0.08
C LEU A 165 -0.36 2.01 -0.44
N LEU A 166 -1.31 1.45 0.31
CA LEU A 166 -2.73 1.44 -0.09
C LEU A 166 -3.56 2.36 0.80
N HIS A 167 -3.34 2.27 2.10
CA HIS A 167 -4.04 3.02 3.13
C HIS A 167 -3.16 3.16 4.38
N LYS A 168 -3.31 4.26 5.14
CA LYS A 168 -2.58 4.45 6.41
C LYS A 168 -2.85 3.35 7.45
N GLU A 169 -4.05 2.76 7.39
CA GLU A 169 -4.47 1.61 8.23
C GLU A 169 -4.38 0.25 7.51
N SER A 170 -3.71 0.17 6.36
CA SER A 170 -3.48 -1.12 5.67
C SER A 170 -2.65 -2.07 6.53
N LEU A 171 -2.73 -3.38 6.27
CA LEU A 171 -1.94 -4.38 7.00
C LEU A 171 -0.45 -4.03 7.00
N LEU A 172 0.09 -3.63 5.85
CA LEU A 172 1.51 -3.31 5.71
C LEU A 172 1.91 -2.15 6.63
N MET A 173 1.07 -1.11 6.73
CA MET A 173 1.32 0.03 7.64
C MET A 173 1.11 -0.32 9.12
N LYS A 174 0.14 -1.17 9.43
CA LYS A 174 -0.04 -1.69 10.80
C LYS A 174 1.17 -2.50 11.26
N LEU A 175 1.69 -3.39 10.40
CA LEU A 175 2.90 -4.16 10.71
C LEU A 175 4.15 -3.28 10.84
N LYS A 176 4.29 -2.23 10.00
CA LYS A 176 5.33 -1.22 10.16
C LYS A 176 5.27 -0.60 11.56
N LYS A 177 4.08 -0.13 11.96
CA LYS A 177 3.86 0.48 13.27
C LYS A 177 4.17 -0.49 14.41
N ASP A 178 3.74 -1.74 14.30
CA ASP A 178 4.02 -2.75 15.33
C ASP A 178 5.52 -3.08 15.46
N ILE A 179 6.30 -2.98 14.38
CA ILE A 179 7.76 -3.07 14.43
C ILE A 179 8.37 -1.84 15.12
N GLU A 180 7.93 -0.64 14.75
CA GLU A 180 8.39 0.62 15.36
C GLU A 180 8.08 0.70 16.85
N ASP A 181 6.90 0.22 17.25
CA ASP A 181 6.45 0.10 18.65
C ASP A 181 7.11 -1.08 19.39
N SER A 182 8.01 -1.83 18.77
CA SER A 182 8.66 -3.03 19.32
C SER A 182 7.69 -4.15 19.77
N LYS A 183 6.47 -4.18 19.24
CA LYS A 183 5.49 -5.26 19.43
C LYS A 183 5.79 -6.48 18.57
N LEU A 184 6.40 -6.25 17.40
CA LEU A 184 6.87 -7.29 16.48
C LEU A 184 8.36 -7.11 16.21
N SER A 185 9.11 -8.21 16.24
CA SER A 185 10.48 -8.23 15.73
C SER A 185 10.47 -8.44 14.22
N GLY A 186 11.03 -7.50 13.49
CA GLY A 186 11.08 -7.54 12.04
C GLY A 186 11.77 -6.32 11.47
N ILE A 187 11.86 -6.29 10.15
CA ILE A 187 12.43 -5.16 9.43
C ILE A 187 11.45 -4.63 8.40
N PHE A 188 11.32 -3.32 8.37
CA PHE A 188 10.55 -2.60 7.38
C PHE A 188 11.51 -1.81 6.46
N ARG A 189 11.26 -1.84 5.15
CA ARG A 189 11.95 -1.01 4.16
C ARG A 189 10.96 -0.46 3.15
N ALA A 190 11.05 0.84 2.91
CA ALA A 190 10.33 1.53 1.85
C ALA A 190 11.29 1.90 0.72
N TYR A 191 10.83 1.74 -0.52
CA TYR A 191 11.58 1.98 -1.74
C TYR A 191 10.73 2.85 -2.68
N PRO A 192 10.64 4.17 -2.44
CA PRO A 192 9.95 5.08 -3.34
C PRO A 192 10.74 5.26 -4.63
N ILE A 193 10.09 5.67 -5.72
CA ILE A 193 10.77 5.90 -7.01
C ILE A 193 11.79 7.06 -6.91
N VAL A 194 11.46 8.05 -6.08
CA VAL A 194 12.30 9.19 -5.72
C VAL A 194 12.20 9.33 -4.20
N ASP A 195 13.34 9.43 -3.52
CA ASP A 195 13.38 9.59 -2.07
C ASP A 195 13.19 11.06 -1.63
N ASP A 196 13.16 11.28 -0.31
CA ASP A 196 12.96 12.62 0.28
C ASP A 196 14.08 13.61 -0.07
N SER A 197 15.25 13.13 -0.54
CA SER A 197 16.36 13.95 -1.02
C SER A 197 16.28 14.27 -2.52
N GLY A 198 15.26 13.78 -3.21
CA GLY A 198 15.10 13.92 -4.66
C GLY A 198 15.90 12.91 -5.47
N LYS A 199 16.55 11.92 -4.84
CA LYS A 199 17.34 10.91 -5.54
C LYS A 199 16.44 9.85 -6.14
N ILE A 200 16.62 9.58 -7.43
CA ILE A 200 15.95 8.49 -8.14
C ILE A 200 16.51 7.15 -7.65
N LEU A 201 15.61 6.24 -7.25
CA LEU A 201 16.00 4.96 -6.68
C LEU A 201 16.62 3.99 -7.70
N TRP A 202 16.14 4.01 -8.94
CA TRP A 202 16.61 3.14 -10.02
C TRP A 202 17.01 3.96 -11.26
N PRO A 203 18.14 4.70 -11.18
CA PRO A 203 18.56 5.64 -12.23
C PRO A 203 18.91 4.95 -13.55
N GLU A 204 19.30 3.66 -13.54
CA GLU A 204 19.56 2.89 -14.76
C GLU A 204 18.27 2.58 -15.55
N ARG A 205 17.09 2.72 -14.93
CA ARG A 205 15.79 2.49 -15.57
C ARG A 205 14.98 3.77 -15.75
N TYR A 206 15.13 4.74 -14.86
CA TYR A 206 14.35 5.97 -14.84
C TYR A 206 15.28 7.19 -14.84
N SER A 207 15.22 7.97 -15.90
CA SER A 207 15.79 9.33 -15.93
C SER A 207 14.83 10.35 -15.32
N GLU A 208 15.30 11.56 -15.02
CA GLU A 208 14.42 12.66 -14.57
C GLU A 208 13.28 12.94 -15.55
N GLU A 209 13.56 12.87 -16.86
CA GLU A 209 12.53 13.03 -17.89
C GLU A 209 11.47 11.93 -17.83
N ASP A 210 11.86 10.69 -17.52
CA ASP A 210 10.91 9.58 -17.39
C ASP A 210 10.00 9.75 -16.18
N ILE A 211 10.55 10.25 -15.07
CA ILE A 211 9.77 10.60 -13.88
C ILE A 211 8.73 11.66 -14.21
N ASP A 212 9.13 12.72 -14.92
CA ASP A 212 8.22 13.79 -15.35
C ASP A 212 7.13 13.28 -16.31
N LYS A 213 7.50 12.43 -17.27
CA LYS A 213 6.55 11.79 -18.20
C LYS A 213 5.56 10.91 -17.43
N LEU A 214 6.02 10.08 -16.51
CA LEU A 214 5.17 9.23 -15.66
C LEU A 214 4.22 10.06 -14.80
N LYS A 215 4.73 11.09 -14.14
CA LYS A 215 3.93 12.00 -13.30
C LYS A 215 2.82 12.67 -14.11
N LYS A 216 3.16 13.20 -15.30
CA LYS A 216 2.18 13.81 -16.24
C LYS A 216 1.17 12.80 -16.76
N GLN A 217 1.61 11.58 -17.09
CA GLN A 217 0.73 10.51 -17.57
C GLN A 217 -0.30 10.08 -16.52
N ILE A 218 0.08 10.03 -15.24
CA ILE A 218 -0.82 9.68 -14.16
C ILE A 218 -1.82 10.80 -13.90
N GLY A 219 -1.35 12.06 -13.86
CA GLY A 219 -2.19 13.25 -13.75
C GLY A 219 -2.95 13.40 -12.41
N ASP A 220 -2.90 12.40 -11.53
CA ASP A 220 -3.53 12.38 -10.21
C ASP A 220 -2.46 12.34 -9.11
N GLU A 221 -2.35 13.43 -8.34
CA GLU A 221 -1.33 13.61 -7.30
C GLU A 221 -1.45 12.58 -6.17
N GLN A 222 -2.69 12.17 -5.85
CA GLN A 222 -2.97 11.15 -4.84
C GLN A 222 -2.42 9.78 -5.26
N THR A 223 -2.67 9.39 -6.50
CA THR A 223 -2.15 8.15 -7.09
C THR A 223 -0.64 8.22 -7.27
N TRP A 224 -0.07 9.37 -7.69
CA TRP A 224 1.37 9.55 -7.78
C TRP A 224 2.06 9.38 -6.42
N GLY A 225 1.61 10.14 -5.41
CA GLY A 225 2.17 10.08 -4.07
C GLY A 225 2.10 8.67 -3.51
N ARG A 226 0.93 8.03 -3.62
CA ARG A 226 0.69 6.70 -3.07
C ARG A 226 1.47 5.60 -3.80
N GLU A 227 1.35 5.53 -5.13
CA GLU A 227 1.86 4.40 -5.89
C GLU A 227 3.37 4.50 -6.18
N TYR A 228 3.92 5.72 -6.20
CA TYR A 228 5.29 5.98 -6.64
C TYR A 228 6.19 6.54 -5.55
N LEU A 229 5.72 7.56 -4.83
CA LEU A 229 6.50 8.20 -3.77
C LEU A 229 6.29 7.54 -2.39
N LEU A 230 5.35 6.60 -2.28
CA LEU A 230 5.00 5.89 -1.04
C LEU A 230 4.63 6.84 0.11
N HIS A 231 3.97 7.95 -0.21
CA HIS A 231 3.38 8.85 0.77
C HIS A 231 1.90 9.10 0.44
N GLN A 232 1.08 9.40 1.44
CA GLN A 232 -0.28 9.90 1.18
C GLN A 232 -0.22 11.43 1.18
N PRO A 233 -0.31 12.10 0.01
CA PRO A 233 -0.46 13.54 0.03
C PRO A 233 -1.79 13.88 0.74
N PRO A 234 -1.89 15.02 1.45
CA PRO A 234 -3.15 15.47 2.01
C PRO A 234 -4.23 15.42 0.94
N LYS A 235 -5.40 14.83 1.22
CA LYS A 235 -6.52 14.93 0.28
C LYS A 235 -6.73 16.41 0.01
N SER A 236 -6.74 16.82 -1.27
CA SER A 236 -7.05 18.18 -1.66
C SER A 236 -8.28 18.62 -0.85
N THR A 237 -8.11 19.54 0.08
CA THR A 237 -9.18 20.01 0.93
C THR A 237 -10.26 20.53 -0.01
N ARG A 238 -11.44 19.90 -0.03
CA ARG A 238 -12.61 20.56 -0.61
C ARG A 238 -12.84 21.76 0.29
N PHE A 239 -12.45 22.94 -0.19
CA PHE A 239 -12.79 24.19 0.46
C PHE A 239 -14.31 24.32 0.40
N PHE A 240 -14.97 24.04 1.51
CA PHE A 240 -16.35 24.50 1.71
C PHE A 240 -16.25 25.99 2.03
N TYR A 241 -16.59 26.82 1.07
CA TYR A 241 -16.79 28.24 1.33
C TYR A 241 -18.04 28.37 2.20
N TYR A 242 -17.86 28.61 3.50
CA TYR A 242 -18.95 29.06 4.36
C TYR A 242 -19.11 30.56 4.13
N TYR A 243 -20.05 30.91 3.26
CA TYR A 243 -20.51 32.28 3.18
C TYR A 243 -21.40 32.58 4.41
N GLY A 244 -21.08 33.62 5.16
CA GLY A 244 -21.97 34.10 6.24
C GLY A 244 -23.34 34.46 5.68
N GLN A 245 -24.41 34.41 6.50
CA GLN A 245 -25.76 34.70 5.99
C GLN A 245 -25.91 36.10 5.37
N ASN A 246 -25.03 37.05 5.72
CA ASN A 246 -25.01 38.39 5.15
C ASN A 246 -24.04 38.56 3.97
N ASP A 247 -23.36 37.49 3.56
CA ASP A 247 -22.42 37.53 2.44
C ASP A 247 -23.18 37.75 1.11
N PRO A 248 -22.79 38.73 0.29
CA PRO A 248 -23.44 39.03 -0.99
C PRO A 248 -23.49 37.82 -1.95
N LEU A 249 -22.49 36.94 -1.93
CA LEU A 249 -22.43 35.76 -2.78
C LEU A 249 -23.38 34.65 -2.28
N TYR A 250 -23.55 34.50 -0.97
CA TYR A 250 -24.59 33.64 -0.40
C TYR A 250 -25.98 34.09 -0.80
N GLN A 251 -26.26 35.38 -0.69
CA GLN A 251 -27.56 35.95 -1.02
C GLN A 251 -27.87 35.84 -2.52
N LEU A 252 -26.86 36.00 -3.38
CA LEU A 252 -26.97 35.79 -4.83
C LEU A 252 -27.28 34.32 -5.16
N ALA A 253 -26.52 33.38 -4.59
CA ALA A 253 -26.73 31.94 -4.79
C ALA A 253 -28.12 31.49 -4.27
N LYS A 254 -28.55 32.01 -3.12
CA LYS A 254 -29.87 31.74 -2.54
C LYS A 254 -31.01 32.25 -3.42
N ARG A 255 -30.90 33.46 -4.00
CA ARG A 255 -31.88 33.98 -4.97
C ARG A 255 -31.97 33.12 -6.22
N GLN A 256 -30.83 32.77 -6.83
CA GLN A 256 -30.80 31.96 -8.04
C GLN A 256 -31.39 30.55 -7.82
N HIS A 257 -31.15 29.96 -6.64
CA HIS A 257 -31.76 28.68 -6.27
C HIS A 257 -33.29 28.77 -6.10
N LEU A 258 -33.79 29.84 -5.48
CA LEU A 258 -35.23 30.07 -5.29
C LEU A 258 -35.95 30.40 -6.62
N GLU A 259 -35.29 31.12 -7.52
CA GLU A 259 -35.79 31.40 -8.88
C GLU A 259 -35.81 30.14 -9.74
N GLY A 260 -34.78 29.28 -9.65
CA GLY A 260 -34.74 27.98 -10.31
C GLY A 260 -35.86 27.04 -9.85
N LYS A 261 -36.19 27.05 -8.55
CA LYS A 261 -37.34 26.29 -7.99
C LYS A 261 -38.70 26.80 -8.51
N ARG A 262 -38.87 28.11 -8.73
CA ARG A 262 -40.10 28.68 -9.29
C ARG A 262 -40.30 28.34 -10.78
N SER A 263 -39.22 28.09 -11.52
CA SER A 263 -39.26 27.74 -12.95
C SER A 263 -39.49 26.24 -13.22
N GLY A 264 -39.58 25.37 -12.21
CA GLY A 264 -39.77 23.92 -12.38
C GLY A 264 -38.62 23.19 -13.09
N LYS A 265 -37.47 23.84 -13.33
CA LYS A 265 -36.30 23.24 -13.95
C LYS A 265 -35.38 22.66 -12.87
N ASN A 266 -35.39 21.34 -12.75
CA ASN A 266 -34.44 20.62 -11.91
C ASN A 266 -33.08 20.57 -12.62
N LYS A 267 -32.10 21.37 -12.19
CA LYS A 267 -30.71 21.25 -12.68
C LYS A 267 -29.71 21.38 -11.54
N ARG A 268 -28.71 20.49 -11.63
CA ARG A 268 -27.51 20.34 -10.79
C ARG A 268 -26.92 21.69 -10.38
N LEU A 269 -26.40 21.73 -9.16
CA LEU A 269 -25.66 22.85 -8.57
C LEU A 269 -24.80 23.55 -9.62
N ILE A 270 -25.04 24.85 -9.75
CA ILE A 270 -24.34 25.76 -10.64
C ILE A 270 -22.95 25.98 -10.03
N ASP A 271 -21.91 25.42 -10.65
CA ASP A 271 -20.52 25.85 -10.47
C ASP A 271 -20.38 27.23 -11.14
N THR A 272 -20.54 28.30 -10.36
CA THR A 272 -20.22 29.66 -10.81
C THR A 272 -18.83 30.01 -10.30
N HIS A 273 -17.85 30.09 -11.21
CA HIS A 273 -16.53 30.66 -10.95
C HIS A 273 -16.69 32.14 -10.56
N LEU A 274 -16.55 32.44 -9.27
CA LEU A 274 -16.38 33.80 -8.76
C LEU A 274 -14.92 34.01 -8.39
N THR A 275 -14.22 34.72 -9.27
CA THR A 275 -12.88 35.26 -9.05
C THR A 275 -12.90 36.37 -8.00
N GLY A 276 -12.17 36.21 -6.90
CA GLY A 276 -11.88 37.33 -5.99
C GLY A 276 -11.46 36.91 -4.58
N TYR A 277 -10.16 37.04 -4.28
CA TYR A 277 -9.48 36.97 -2.98
C TYR A 277 -9.47 35.63 -2.21
N ARG A 278 -8.28 35.01 -2.17
CA ARG A 278 -7.92 33.88 -1.30
C ARG A 278 -7.34 34.42 0.01
N ILE A 279 -8.06 34.28 1.12
CA ILE A 279 -7.44 34.27 2.45
C ILE A 279 -7.46 32.82 2.92
N SER A 280 -6.26 32.31 3.23
CA SER A 280 -6.02 30.91 3.55
C SER A 280 -5.91 30.77 5.07
N VAL A 281 -6.80 30.03 5.71
CA VAL A 281 -6.60 29.60 7.10
C VAL A 281 -6.67 28.07 7.13
N PRO A 282 -5.61 27.37 7.59
CA PRO A 282 -5.63 25.92 7.67
C PRO A 282 -6.55 25.47 8.81
N ILE A 283 -7.39 24.47 8.55
CA ILE A 283 -8.08 23.73 9.61
C ILE A 283 -7.08 22.68 10.11
N VAL A 284 -6.52 22.91 11.30
CA VAL A 284 -5.75 21.90 12.02
C VAL A 284 -6.73 21.20 12.98
N GLU A 285 -6.92 19.89 12.87
CA GLU A 285 -7.78 19.08 13.76
C GLU A 285 -7.16 18.88 15.17
N ASP A 286 -6.35 19.82 15.63
CA ASP A 286 -5.68 19.77 16.94
C ASP A 286 -5.97 21.05 17.73
N GLU A 287 -6.73 20.93 18.81
CA GLU A 287 -7.27 22.02 19.62
C GLU A 287 -6.15 22.88 20.26
N TYR A 288 -4.96 22.29 20.45
CA TYR A 288 -3.78 22.99 20.96
C TYR A 288 -3.12 23.93 19.92
N ALA A 289 -3.16 23.57 18.64
CA ALA A 289 -2.64 24.42 17.56
C ALA A 289 -3.53 25.65 17.33
N ILE A 290 -4.85 25.51 17.55
CA ILE A 290 -5.82 26.61 17.44
C ILE A 290 -5.52 27.73 18.45
N LYS A 291 -5.14 27.38 19.69
CA LYS A 291 -4.75 28.39 20.71
C LYS A 291 -3.46 29.12 20.36
N SER A 292 -2.48 28.43 19.76
CA SER A 292 -1.22 29.04 19.31
C SER A 292 -1.46 30.08 18.22
N VAL A 293 -2.24 29.73 17.19
CA VAL A 293 -2.52 30.63 16.04
C VAL A 293 -3.39 31.82 16.47
N MET A 294 -4.31 31.63 17.41
CA MET A 294 -5.14 32.72 17.94
C MET A 294 -4.35 33.70 18.83
N CYS A 295 -3.30 33.23 19.51
CA CYS A 295 -2.44 34.09 20.34
C CYS A 295 -1.54 34.99 19.48
N ASP A 296 -1.04 34.47 18.37
CA ASP A 296 -0.20 35.24 17.43
C ASP A 296 -1.01 36.33 16.70
N LEU A 297 -2.29 36.08 16.39
CA LEU A 297 -3.19 37.04 15.74
C LEU A 297 -3.63 38.22 16.64
N GLN A 298 -3.48 38.11 17.97
CA GLN A 298 -3.81 39.20 18.90
C GLN A 298 -2.66 40.19 19.12
N THR A 299 -1.45 39.87 18.67
CA THR A 299 -0.28 40.75 18.88
C THR A 299 -0.08 41.80 17.79
N ASP A 300 -0.81 41.70 16.68
CA ASP A 300 -0.60 42.53 15.50
C ASP A 300 -1.86 43.33 15.14
N LYS A 301 -2.19 44.33 15.99
CA LYS A 301 -2.71 45.65 15.58
C LYS A 301 -2.99 46.57 16.78
N GLN A 302 -2.22 47.65 16.83
CA GLN A 302 -2.41 48.82 17.70
C GLN A 302 -3.65 49.65 17.30
N THR A 303 -4.51 49.90 18.30
CA THR A 303 -5.24 51.16 18.63
C THR A 303 -6.46 51.61 17.78
N PRO A 304 -7.34 52.48 18.32
CA PRO A 304 -8.28 52.21 19.43
C PRO A 304 -9.71 52.67 19.06
N PHE A 305 -10.77 52.06 19.60
CA PHE A 305 -12.09 52.70 19.57
C PHE A 305 -12.79 52.52 20.91
N ASP A 306 -13.15 53.68 21.47
CA ASP A 306 -13.69 53.89 22.80
C ASP A 306 -15.01 53.15 23.03
N PHE A 307 -15.13 52.60 24.24
CA PHE A 307 -16.40 52.14 24.79
C PHE A 307 -17.14 53.33 25.38
N GLU A 308 -18.31 53.68 24.82
CA GLU A 308 -19.36 54.36 25.59
C GLU A 308 -20.32 53.30 26.14
N GLU A 309 -20.40 53.24 27.47
CA GLU A 309 -21.38 52.49 28.24
C GLU A 309 -22.77 53.14 28.14
N GLY A 310 -23.83 52.34 28.15
CA GLY A 310 -25.18 52.90 28.33
C GLY A 310 -26.34 51.92 28.22
N LEU A 311 -26.59 51.22 29.34
CA LEU A 311 -27.85 50.61 29.83
C LEU A 311 -28.46 49.41 29.08
#